data_AF-A0A0D2BKF1-F1
#
_entry.id   AF-A0A0D2BKF1-F1
#
_cell.length_a   1.000
_cell.length_b   1.000
_cell.length_c   1.000
_cell.angle_alpha   90.00
_cell.angle_beta   90.00
_cell.angle_gamma   90.00
#
_symmetry.space_group_name_H-M   'P 1'
#
loop_
_entity.id
_entity.type
_entity.pdbx_description
1 polymer ?
#
loop_
_entity_poly.entity_id
_entity_poly.type
_entity_poly.pdbx_seq_one_letter_code
_entity_poly.pdbx_strand_id
1 'polypeptide(L)'
;MTSFVPSAALIEQYHRDGYLLLRAEEHGLVDPKDLQEWTKQVREWPAEKGKWMPYHEVNVSGERQLMRTENFVDYHADFKRLLCGDAIMQILKSISGDDMLLFKDKINYKLPFGNGFAAHLDAPAYDHIGKIEHLTANFSVDEATPENGCIEVVPGSHEMDVDFSHGGAITQAWQDSHEWTQVLLHPGDILLFGSHLAHRSGPNRTNSSRSMIYATYHGKSDGENLRQEYYRHRRENFPPDSERVEGKDYSQGYKRYAFAAPFMSEQQAEQEKTRVEVVH
;
A
#
# COMPACT_ATOMS: atom_id res chain seq x y z
N MET A 1 -15.52 -22.72 -4.20
CA MET A 1 -14.56 -21.96 -5.03
C MET A 1 -13.31 -22.81 -5.09
N THR A 2 -12.85 -23.15 -6.29
CA THR A 2 -11.55 -23.78 -6.51
C THR A 2 -10.46 -22.87 -5.96
N SER A 3 -9.61 -23.35 -5.03
CA SER A 3 -8.51 -22.53 -4.56
C SER A 3 -7.43 -22.48 -5.63
N PHE A 4 -7.10 -21.28 -6.06
CA PHE A 4 -5.94 -21.06 -6.91
C PHE A 4 -4.67 -21.35 -6.10
N VAL A 5 -3.78 -22.16 -6.66
CA VAL A 5 -2.47 -22.44 -6.09
C VAL A 5 -1.43 -22.10 -7.16
N PRO A 6 -0.47 -21.21 -6.90
CA PRO A 6 0.60 -20.90 -7.84
C PRO A 6 1.33 -22.19 -8.28
N SER A 7 1.60 -22.31 -9.58
CA SER A 7 2.42 -23.39 -10.09
C SER A 7 3.87 -23.24 -9.62
N ALA A 8 4.66 -24.32 -9.68
CA ALA A 8 6.09 -24.25 -9.38
C ALA A 8 6.81 -23.17 -10.20
N ALA A 9 6.44 -23.00 -11.47
CA ALA A 9 7.00 -21.96 -12.34
C ALA A 9 6.67 -20.53 -11.86
N LEU A 10 5.46 -20.29 -11.33
CA LEU A 10 5.09 -18.99 -10.76
C LEU A 10 5.80 -18.72 -9.44
N ILE A 11 6.03 -19.75 -8.63
CA ILE A 11 6.81 -19.66 -7.39
C ILE A 11 8.28 -19.35 -7.71
N GLU A 12 8.88 -20.06 -8.67
CA GLU A 12 10.23 -19.79 -9.16
C GLU A 12 10.36 -18.38 -9.75
N GLN A 13 9.35 -17.91 -10.49
CA GLN A 13 9.29 -16.53 -10.97
C GLN A 13 9.31 -15.54 -9.81
N TYR A 14 8.48 -15.74 -8.79
CA TYR A 14 8.47 -14.87 -7.62
C TYR A 14 9.85 -14.78 -6.96
N HIS A 15 10.52 -15.91 -6.74
CA HIS A 15 11.84 -15.91 -6.11
C HIS A 15 12.92 -15.27 -6.98
N ARG A 16 12.83 -15.40 -8.30
CA ARG A 16 13.78 -14.77 -9.23
C ARG A 16 13.55 -13.27 -9.37
N ASP A 17 12.29 -12.84 -9.50
CA ASP A 17 11.95 -11.48 -9.90
C ASP A 17 11.53 -10.60 -8.69
N GLY A 18 11.23 -11.20 -7.54
CA GLY A 18 10.83 -10.52 -6.30
C GLY A 18 9.35 -10.11 -6.25
N TYR A 19 8.60 -10.38 -7.32
CA TYR A 19 7.16 -10.15 -7.41
C TYR A 19 6.47 -11.17 -8.29
N LEU A 20 5.15 -11.26 -8.14
CA LEU A 20 4.29 -12.11 -8.95
C LEU A 20 2.99 -11.39 -9.27
N LEU A 21 2.60 -11.40 -10.54
CA LEU A 21 1.32 -10.90 -11.01
C LEU A 21 0.36 -12.07 -11.20
N LEU A 22 -0.78 -12.03 -10.53
CA LEU A 22 -1.88 -12.99 -10.69
C LEU A 22 -3.06 -12.28 -11.35
N ARG A 23 -3.54 -12.81 -12.48
CA ARG A 23 -4.67 -12.21 -13.20
C ARG A 23 -6.01 -12.63 -12.60
N ALA A 24 -6.95 -11.70 -12.54
CA ALA A 24 -8.29 -11.92 -11.97
C ALA A 24 -8.98 -13.18 -12.53
N GLU A 25 -8.87 -13.37 -13.85
CA GLU A 25 -9.44 -14.50 -14.59
C GLU A 25 -8.76 -15.84 -14.30
N GLU A 26 -7.52 -15.83 -13.81
CA GLU A 26 -6.76 -17.04 -13.47
C GLU A 26 -7.02 -17.46 -12.01
N HIS A 27 -6.96 -16.49 -11.08
CA HIS A 27 -7.01 -16.82 -9.66
C HIS A 27 -8.44 -16.87 -9.10
N GLY A 28 -9.39 -16.09 -9.63
CA GLY A 28 -10.80 -16.17 -9.26
C GLY A 28 -11.12 -15.92 -7.77
N LEU A 29 -10.27 -15.18 -7.06
CA LEU A 29 -10.43 -14.90 -5.61
C LEU A 29 -11.54 -13.88 -5.34
N VAL A 30 -11.78 -12.97 -6.28
CA VAL A 30 -12.73 -11.87 -6.12
C VAL A 30 -13.30 -11.48 -7.49
N ASP A 31 -14.59 -11.13 -7.53
CA ASP A 31 -15.16 -10.44 -8.68
C ASP A 31 -14.73 -8.96 -8.62
N PRO A 32 -14.15 -8.38 -9.70
CA PRO A 32 -13.77 -6.98 -9.70
C PRO A 32 -14.88 -6.01 -9.31
N LYS A 33 -16.15 -6.32 -9.61
CA LYS A 33 -17.30 -5.49 -9.23
C LYS A 33 -17.55 -5.50 -7.72
N ASP A 34 -17.39 -6.67 -7.10
CA ASP A 34 -17.49 -6.81 -5.65
C ASP A 34 -16.37 -5.99 -4.98
N LEU A 35 -15.15 -6.08 -5.50
CA LEU A 35 -14.00 -5.34 -4.99
C LEU A 35 -14.22 -3.81 -5.04
N GLN A 36 -14.79 -3.32 -6.15
CA GLN A 36 -15.16 -1.91 -6.34
C GLN A 36 -16.26 -1.46 -5.38
N GLU A 37 -17.32 -2.26 -5.23
CA GLU A 37 -18.43 -1.96 -4.34
C GLU A 37 -17.99 -1.94 -2.87
N TRP A 38 -17.24 -2.94 -2.40
CA TRP A 38 -16.71 -2.95 -1.03
C TRP A 38 -15.77 -1.77 -0.78
N THR A 39 -14.93 -1.42 -1.75
CA THR A 39 -14.03 -0.26 -1.65
C THR A 39 -14.81 1.04 -1.53
N LYS A 40 -15.90 1.20 -2.29
CA LYS A 40 -16.81 2.34 -2.21
C LYS A 40 -17.48 2.41 -0.83
N GLN A 41 -17.97 1.30 -0.31
CA GLN A 41 -18.57 1.24 1.04
C GLN A 41 -17.58 1.73 2.11
N VAL A 42 -16.34 1.23 2.09
CA VAL A 42 -15.30 1.67 3.04
C VAL A 42 -14.96 3.16 2.88
N ARG A 43 -14.95 3.67 1.63
CA ARG A 43 -14.70 5.09 1.34
C ARG A 43 -15.80 6.01 1.89
N GLU A 44 -17.04 5.53 1.94
CA GLU A 44 -18.22 6.28 2.39
C GLU A 44 -18.48 6.17 3.89
N TRP A 45 -17.72 5.35 4.63
CA TRP A 45 -17.89 5.23 6.07
C TRP A 45 -17.62 6.54 6.81
N PRO A 46 -18.44 6.89 7.82
CA PRO A 46 -18.18 8.05 8.67
C PRO A 46 -16.92 7.83 9.50
N ALA A 47 -16.30 8.89 10.01
CA ALA A 47 -15.24 8.70 11.00
C ALA A 47 -15.84 8.10 12.29
N GLU A 48 -15.28 6.98 12.77
CA GLU A 48 -15.69 6.35 14.02
C GLU A 48 -14.48 6.01 14.90
N LYS A 49 -14.42 6.60 16.09
CA LYS A 49 -13.29 6.48 16.99
C LYS A 49 -13.02 5.02 17.36
N GLY A 50 -11.79 4.58 17.20
CA GLY A 50 -11.34 3.25 17.59
C GLY A 50 -11.58 2.16 16.55
N LYS A 51 -12.17 2.49 15.38
CA LYS A 51 -12.43 1.54 14.29
C LYS A 51 -11.46 1.70 13.12
N TRP A 52 -11.97 1.89 11.89
CA TRP A 52 -11.18 2.21 10.71
C TRP A 52 -10.53 3.59 10.85
N MET A 53 -9.43 3.80 10.13
CA MET A 53 -8.58 4.97 10.24
C MET A 53 -8.55 5.71 8.89
N PRO A 54 -9.47 6.67 8.66
CA PRO A 54 -9.47 7.49 7.45
C PRO A 54 -8.44 8.62 7.56
N TYR A 55 -7.60 8.75 6.54
CA TYR A 55 -6.60 9.81 6.41
C TYR A 55 -6.89 10.66 5.18
N HIS A 56 -6.75 11.97 5.37
CA HIS A 56 -7.04 12.94 4.33
C HIS A 56 -5.77 13.71 3.97
N GLU A 57 -5.75 14.21 2.74
CA GLU A 57 -4.77 15.18 2.27
C GLU A 57 -5.50 16.47 1.86
N VAL A 58 -4.72 17.54 1.72
CA VAL A 58 -5.18 18.79 1.12
C VAL A 58 -4.58 18.86 -0.27
N ASN A 59 -5.41 19.00 -1.30
CA ASN A 59 -4.94 19.12 -2.68
C ASN A 59 -4.38 20.52 -3.00
N VAL A 60 -3.84 20.72 -4.20
CA VAL A 60 -3.29 22.01 -4.65
C VAL A 60 -4.32 23.16 -4.64
N SER A 61 -5.61 22.85 -4.74
CA SER A 61 -6.70 23.81 -4.63
C SER A 61 -7.04 24.16 -3.17
N GLY A 62 -6.48 23.45 -2.19
CA GLY A 62 -6.78 23.59 -0.77
C GLY A 62 -7.99 22.77 -0.31
N GLU A 63 -8.52 21.88 -1.14
CA GLU A 63 -9.65 21.04 -0.77
C GLU A 63 -9.15 19.79 -0.04
N ARG A 64 -9.83 19.46 1.05
CA ARG A 64 -9.54 18.28 1.87
C ARG A 64 -10.22 17.06 1.28
N GLN A 65 -9.47 15.99 1.04
CA GLN A 65 -9.95 14.79 0.37
C GLN A 65 -9.40 13.52 1.03
N LEU A 66 -10.21 12.45 1.05
CA LEU A 66 -9.79 11.16 1.60
C LEU A 66 -8.78 10.50 0.66
N MET A 67 -7.55 10.31 1.14
CA MET A 67 -6.46 9.67 0.38
C MET A 67 -6.24 8.21 0.78
N ARG A 68 -6.66 7.83 1.99
CA ARG A 68 -6.39 6.49 2.53
C ARG A 68 -7.38 6.10 3.61
N THR A 69 -7.70 4.81 3.67
CA THR A 69 -8.32 4.19 4.84
C THR A 69 -7.48 2.99 5.27
N GLU A 70 -7.13 2.89 6.55
CA GLU A 70 -6.49 1.70 7.15
C GLU A 70 -7.42 1.05 8.19
N ASN A 71 -7.12 -0.18 8.60
CA ASN A 71 -7.83 -0.93 9.64
C ASN A 71 -9.31 -1.19 9.30
N PHE A 72 -9.63 -1.50 8.05
CA PHE A 72 -11.03 -1.71 7.61
C PHE A 72 -11.46 -3.17 7.65
N VAL A 73 -10.52 -4.13 7.58
CA VAL A 73 -10.81 -5.56 7.44
C VAL A 73 -11.65 -6.11 8.60
N ASP A 74 -11.38 -5.67 9.82
CA ASP A 74 -12.11 -6.14 11.00
C ASP A 74 -13.58 -5.66 11.04
N TYR A 75 -13.97 -4.74 10.16
CA TYR A 75 -15.29 -4.12 10.10
C TYR A 75 -16.03 -4.41 8.79
N HIS A 76 -15.44 -5.16 7.85
CA HIS A 76 -16.06 -5.52 6.58
C HIS A 76 -15.93 -7.02 6.34
N ALA A 77 -17.04 -7.76 6.47
CA ALA A 77 -17.03 -9.23 6.43
C ALA A 77 -16.45 -9.81 5.13
N ASP A 78 -16.76 -9.20 3.98
CA ASP A 78 -16.25 -9.69 2.70
C ASP A 78 -14.76 -9.44 2.50
N PHE A 79 -14.24 -8.27 2.89
CA PHE A 79 -12.80 -8.04 2.93
C PHE A 79 -12.09 -8.95 3.92
N LYS A 80 -12.70 -9.25 5.07
CA LYS A 80 -12.15 -10.25 6.00
C LYS A 80 -12.07 -11.63 5.38
N ARG A 81 -13.10 -12.05 4.64
CA ARG A 81 -13.09 -13.31 3.91
C ARG A 81 -12.04 -13.32 2.80
N LEU A 82 -11.89 -12.22 2.06
CA LEU A 82 -10.90 -12.10 0.97
C LEU A 82 -9.46 -12.06 1.49
N LEU A 83 -9.18 -11.26 2.51
CA LEU A 83 -7.83 -10.92 2.97
C LEU A 83 -7.36 -11.76 4.16
N CYS A 84 -8.23 -12.57 4.76
CA CYS A 84 -7.85 -13.49 5.84
C CYS A 84 -8.35 -14.93 5.61
N GLY A 85 -8.97 -15.21 4.45
CA GLY A 85 -9.51 -16.52 4.14
C GLY A 85 -8.48 -17.48 3.55
N ASP A 86 -8.77 -18.77 3.64
CA ASP A 86 -7.86 -19.85 3.23
C ASP A 86 -7.34 -19.71 1.79
N ALA A 87 -8.14 -19.14 0.87
CA ALA A 87 -7.75 -18.98 -0.52
C ALA A 87 -6.50 -18.11 -0.70
N ILE A 88 -6.45 -16.93 -0.08
CA ILE A 88 -5.25 -16.07 -0.15
C ILE A 88 -4.11 -16.64 0.73
N MET A 89 -4.45 -17.25 1.88
CA MET A 89 -3.44 -17.83 2.78
C MET A 89 -2.68 -18.98 2.12
N GLN A 90 -3.35 -19.81 1.31
CA GLN A 90 -2.71 -20.88 0.56
C GLN A 90 -1.71 -20.34 -0.47
N ILE A 91 -2.07 -19.29 -1.21
CA ILE A 91 -1.16 -18.62 -2.17
C ILE A 91 0.09 -18.10 -1.46
N LEU A 92 -0.10 -17.37 -0.36
CA LEU A 92 1.00 -16.77 0.40
C LEU A 92 1.90 -17.83 1.03
N LYS A 93 1.32 -18.93 1.54
CA LYS A 93 2.09 -20.06 2.08
C LYS A 93 2.91 -20.78 1.01
N SER A 94 2.37 -20.94 -0.20
CA SER A 94 3.11 -21.53 -1.32
C SER A 94 4.35 -20.71 -1.72
N ILE A 95 4.32 -19.40 -1.48
CA ILE A 95 5.44 -18.48 -1.80
C ILE A 95 6.42 -18.35 -0.62
N SER A 96 5.91 -18.16 0.60
CA SER A 96 6.73 -17.90 1.78
C SER A 96 7.28 -19.17 2.44
N GLY A 97 6.59 -20.30 2.29
CA GLY A 97 6.84 -21.51 3.06
C GLY A 97 6.31 -21.48 4.50
N ASP A 98 5.73 -20.36 4.97
CA ASP A 98 5.16 -20.21 6.31
C ASP A 98 3.64 -20.01 6.26
N ASP A 99 2.96 -20.31 7.36
CA ASP A 99 1.59 -19.82 7.55
C ASP A 99 1.66 -18.29 7.73
N MET A 100 0.93 -17.54 6.90
CA MET A 100 0.98 -16.08 6.92
C MET A 100 -0.22 -15.50 7.66
N LEU A 101 -0.04 -14.36 8.34
CA LEU A 101 -1.09 -13.63 9.05
C LEU A 101 -1.17 -12.19 8.55
N LEU A 102 -2.39 -11.65 8.42
CA LEU A 102 -2.58 -10.26 8.00
C LEU A 102 -1.97 -9.31 9.04
N PHE A 103 -0.92 -8.60 8.65
CA PHE A 103 -0.25 -7.59 9.46
C PHE A 103 -0.97 -6.25 9.43
N LYS A 104 -1.33 -5.80 8.23
CA LYS A 104 -1.85 -4.46 7.97
C LYS A 104 -2.68 -4.45 6.70
N ASP A 105 -3.76 -3.69 6.72
CA ASP A 105 -4.54 -3.35 5.53
C ASP A 105 -4.59 -1.83 5.30
N LYS A 106 -4.60 -1.44 4.03
CA LYS A 106 -4.88 -0.07 3.59
C LYS A 106 -5.57 -0.07 2.23
N ILE A 107 -6.48 0.87 2.03
CA ILE A 107 -6.95 1.30 0.72
C ILE A 107 -6.29 2.64 0.43
N ASN A 108 -5.56 2.75 -0.69
CA ASN A 108 -5.07 4.02 -1.20
C ASN A 108 -6.01 4.52 -2.29
N TYR A 109 -6.48 5.76 -2.17
CA TYR A 109 -7.24 6.46 -3.20
C TYR A 109 -6.29 7.45 -3.87
N LYS A 110 -5.73 7.09 -5.03
CA LYS A 110 -4.91 8.01 -5.82
C LYS A 110 -5.84 8.88 -6.66
N LEU A 111 -6.10 10.09 -6.19
CA LEU A 111 -7.08 11.01 -6.76
C LEU A 111 -6.60 11.61 -8.08
N PRO A 112 -7.48 12.24 -8.88
CA PRO A 112 -7.09 12.92 -10.11
C PRO A 112 -5.95 13.90 -9.84
N PHE A 113 -4.92 13.90 -10.69
CA PHE A 113 -3.73 14.75 -10.51
C PHE A 113 -2.95 14.51 -9.20
N GLY A 114 -3.20 13.38 -8.53
CA GLY A 114 -2.55 13.02 -7.26
C GLY A 114 -1.09 12.59 -7.42
N ASN A 115 -0.30 12.79 -6.37
CA ASN A 115 1.13 12.51 -6.35
C ASN A 115 1.48 11.02 -6.45
N GLY A 116 2.72 10.76 -6.88
CA GLY A 116 3.33 9.43 -6.88
C GLY A 116 3.88 9.04 -5.50
N PHE A 117 4.38 7.81 -5.42
CA PHE A 117 5.16 7.34 -4.26
C PHE A 117 6.63 7.25 -4.69
N ALA A 118 7.52 7.82 -3.89
CA ALA A 118 8.96 7.76 -4.13
C ALA A 118 9.46 6.31 -4.12
N ALA A 119 10.59 6.04 -4.77
CA ALA A 119 11.22 4.72 -4.75
C ALA A 119 11.61 4.32 -3.33
N HIS A 120 11.20 3.13 -2.89
CA HIS A 120 11.44 2.62 -1.53
C HIS A 120 11.44 1.09 -1.48
N LEU A 121 11.89 0.56 -0.34
CA LEU A 121 11.59 -0.79 0.13
C LEU A 121 10.54 -0.70 1.25
N ASP A 122 9.73 -1.74 1.43
CA ASP A 122 8.72 -1.74 2.51
C ASP A 122 9.33 -2.17 3.86
N ALA A 123 10.42 -2.95 3.90
CA ALA A 123 11.01 -3.47 5.14
C ALA A 123 11.25 -2.40 6.23
N PRO A 124 11.83 -1.21 5.92
CA PRO A 124 12.08 -0.18 6.92
C PRO A 124 10.80 0.43 7.54
N ALA A 125 9.64 0.28 6.89
CA ALA A 125 8.40 0.87 7.37
C ALA A 125 7.85 0.22 8.66
N TYR A 126 8.34 -0.97 9.02
CA TYR A 126 7.79 -1.78 10.11
C TYR A 126 8.80 -2.22 11.18
N ASP A 127 10.05 -1.78 11.09
CA ASP A 127 11.15 -2.19 11.99
C ASP A 127 10.91 -1.88 13.48
N HIS A 128 10.02 -0.92 13.78
CA HIS A 128 9.64 -0.54 15.14
C HIS A 128 8.62 -1.46 15.78
N ILE A 129 7.95 -2.29 14.99
CA ILE A 129 7.05 -3.34 15.48
C ILE A 129 7.82 -4.65 15.62
N GLY A 130 8.64 -4.98 14.62
CA GLY A 130 9.48 -6.17 14.66
C GLY A 130 10.32 -6.30 13.40
N LYS A 131 11.28 -7.23 13.43
CA LYS A 131 11.98 -7.68 12.23
C LYS A 131 11.09 -8.69 11.52
N ILE A 132 10.28 -8.22 10.58
CA ILE A 132 9.33 -9.06 9.84
C ILE A 132 9.71 -9.13 8.37
N GLU A 133 9.76 -10.34 7.84
CA GLU A 133 9.76 -10.59 6.40
C GLU A 133 8.31 -10.74 5.96
N HIS A 134 7.81 -9.74 5.24
CA HIS A 134 6.43 -9.64 4.83
C HIS A 134 6.24 -9.83 3.32
N LEU A 135 5.05 -10.31 2.99
CA LEU A 135 4.48 -10.30 1.64
C LEU A 135 3.35 -9.29 1.60
N THR A 136 3.34 -8.43 0.58
CA THR A 136 2.21 -7.54 0.31
C THR A 136 1.44 -8.05 -0.89
N ALA A 137 0.12 -8.23 -0.71
CA ALA A 137 -0.82 -8.42 -1.80
C ALA A 137 -1.49 -7.10 -2.13
N ASN A 138 -1.20 -6.59 -3.33
CA ASN A 138 -1.82 -5.39 -3.86
C ASN A 138 -2.92 -5.75 -4.86
N PHE A 139 -4.18 -5.59 -4.45
CA PHE A 139 -5.35 -5.83 -5.28
C PHE A 139 -5.72 -4.56 -6.05
N SER A 140 -5.86 -4.67 -7.37
CA SER A 140 -6.29 -3.57 -8.23
C SER A 140 -7.81 -3.41 -8.15
N VAL A 141 -8.30 -2.31 -7.59
CA VAL A 141 -9.75 -2.01 -7.59
C VAL A 141 -10.15 -1.37 -8.91
N ASP A 142 -9.32 -0.41 -9.33
CA ASP A 142 -9.40 0.26 -10.62
C ASP A 142 -8.25 -0.21 -11.51
N GLU A 143 -8.35 0.05 -12.81
CA GLU A 143 -7.26 -0.21 -13.76
C GLU A 143 -6.01 0.61 -13.40
N ALA A 144 -4.82 0.01 -13.48
CA ALA A 144 -3.55 0.68 -13.26
C ALA A 144 -2.77 0.79 -14.58
N THR A 145 -2.60 2.02 -15.05
CA THR A 145 -1.90 2.37 -16.29
C THR A 145 -0.71 3.29 -16.00
N PRO A 146 0.20 3.50 -16.96
CA PRO A 146 1.27 4.48 -16.78
C PRO A 146 0.74 5.89 -16.49
N GLU A 147 -0.36 6.29 -17.13
CA GLU A 147 -0.95 7.63 -17.03
C GLU A 147 -1.58 7.88 -15.66
N ASN A 148 -2.12 6.86 -15.01
CA ASN A 148 -2.75 6.99 -13.68
C ASN A 148 -1.83 6.55 -12.52
N GLY A 149 -0.55 6.31 -12.81
CA GLY A 149 0.47 6.03 -11.81
C GLY A 149 0.45 4.59 -11.31
N CYS A 150 0.54 3.63 -12.23
CA CYS A 150 0.82 2.22 -11.94
C CYS A 150 2.11 2.06 -11.12
N ILE A 151 2.26 0.87 -10.52
CA ILE A 151 3.48 0.53 -9.78
C ILE A 151 4.58 0.23 -10.79
N GLU A 152 5.78 0.70 -10.48
CA GLU A 152 7.01 0.34 -11.16
C GLU A 152 7.91 -0.43 -10.20
N VAL A 153 8.57 -1.47 -10.69
CA VAL A 153 9.47 -2.33 -9.90
C VAL A 153 10.80 -2.49 -10.61
N VAL A 154 11.84 -2.83 -9.86
CA VAL A 154 13.09 -3.36 -10.42
C VAL A 154 13.11 -4.87 -10.19
N PRO A 155 12.87 -5.72 -11.22
CA PRO A 155 12.87 -7.17 -11.05
C PRO A 155 14.20 -7.67 -10.47
N GLY A 156 14.14 -8.54 -9.47
CA GLY A 156 15.32 -9.11 -8.79
C GLY A 156 15.97 -8.19 -7.75
N SER A 157 15.47 -6.96 -7.56
CA SER A 157 16.06 -6.01 -6.61
C SER A 157 15.99 -6.44 -5.15
N HIS A 158 15.17 -7.42 -4.80
CA HIS A 158 15.12 -8.02 -3.47
C HIS A 158 16.40 -8.79 -3.09
N GLU A 159 17.26 -9.11 -4.06
CA GLU A 159 18.58 -9.74 -3.84
C GLU A 159 19.75 -8.75 -4.07
N MET A 160 19.46 -7.46 -4.26
CA MET A 160 20.47 -6.43 -4.55
C MET A 160 20.75 -5.55 -3.33
N ASP A 161 21.95 -4.97 -3.30
CA ASP A 161 22.25 -3.87 -2.39
C ASP A 161 21.55 -2.60 -2.89
N VAL A 162 20.63 -2.06 -2.08
CA VAL A 162 19.85 -0.86 -2.39
C VAL A 162 20.35 0.31 -1.56
N ASP A 163 20.80 1.37 -2.25
CA ASP A 163 21.28 2.58 -1.60
C ASP A 163 20.13 3.50 -1.19
N PHE A 164 20.13 3.92 0.07
CA PHE A 164 19.12 4.83 0.63
C PHE A 164 19.65 6.25 0.81
N SER A 165 18.78 7.21 0.53
CA SER A 165 18.91 8.62 0.90
C SER A 165 18.26 8.88 2.27
N HIS A 166 18.40 10.11 2.77
CA HIS A 166 17.76 10.50 4.04
C HIS A 166 16.24 10.27 4.00
N GLY A 167 15.67 9.74 5.08
CA GLY A 167 14.24 9.43 5.14
C GLY A 167 13.84 8.11 4.46
N GLY A 168 14.81 7.30 4.02
CA GLY A 168 14.63 5.93 3.54
C GLY A 168 14.09 5.77 2.11
N ALA A 169 14.06 6.85 1.33
CA ALA A 169 13.86 6.76 -0.11
C ALA A 169 15.14 6.25 -0.80
N ILE A 170 15.00 5.44 -1.85
CA ILE A 170 16.11 4.96 -2.66
C ILE A 170 16.81 6.14 -3.35
N THR A 171 18.14 6.17 -3.34
CA THR A 171 18.91 7.27 -3.93
C THR A 171 18.63 7.43 -5.43
N GLN A 172 18.74 8.66 -5.94
CA GLN A 172 18.58 8.90 -7.37
C GLN A 172 19.64 8.15 -8.20
N ALA A 173 20.88 8.05 -7.69
CA ALA A 173 21.96 7.32 -8.35
C ALA A 173 21.61 5.85 -8.57
N TRP A 174 21.05 5.18 -7.54
CA TRP A 174 20.59 3.80 -7.68
C TRP A 174 19.38 3.70 -8.61
N GLN A 175 18.43 4.63 -8.54
CA GLN A 175 17.28 4.64 -9.44
C GLN A 175 17.69 4.77 -10.91
N ASP A 176 18.65 5.65 -11.22
CA ASP A 176 19.14 5.91 -12.58
C ASP A 176 20.00 4.78 -13.13
N SER A 177 20.57 3.93 -12.26
CA SER A 177 21.40 2.79 -12.67
C SER A 177 20.60 1.51 -12.92
N HIS A 178 19.28 1.51 -12.75
CA HIS A 178 18.43 0.33 -12.89
C HIS A 178 17.24 0.58 -13.83
N GLU A 179 16.81 -0.48 -14.50
CA GLU A 179 15.61 -0.46 -15.34
C GLU A 179 14.35 -0.70 -14.50
N TRP A 180 13.39 0.21 -14.62
CA TRP A 180 12.11 0.13 -13.91
C TRP A 180 11.03 -0.42 -14.83
N THR A 181 10.46 -1.56 -14.46
CA THR A 181 9.37 -2.22 -15.18
C THR A 181 8.03 -1.75 -14.66
N GLN A 182 7.17 -1.25 -15.55
CA GLN A 182 5.79 -0.88 -15.23
C GLN A 182 4.92 -2.13 -15.08
N VAL A 183 4.15 -2.21 -14.00
CA VAL A 183 3.22 -3.32 -13.73
C VAL A 183 1.79 -2.85 -13.99
N LEU A 184 1.25 -3.24 -15.15
CA LEU A 184 -0.12 -2.91 -15.55
C LEU A 184 -1.11 -3.92 -14.98
N LEU A 185 -2.15 -3.41 -14.33
CA LEU A 185 -3.15 -4.21 -13.63
C LEU A 185 -4.55 -3.87 -14.13
N HIS A 186 -5.36 -4.89 -14.36
CA HIS A 186 -6.80 -4.75 -14.55
C HIS A 186 -7.53 -4.90 -13.21
N PRO A 187 -8.75 -4.37 -13.07
CA PRO A 187 -9.57 -4.60 -11.89
C PRO A 187 -9.64 -6.09 -11.51
N GLY A 188 -9.36 -6.39 -10.23
CA GLY A 188 -9.29 -7.74 -9.67
C GLY A 188 -7.90 -8.37 -9.66
N ASP A 189 -6.95 -7.90 -10.48
CA ASP A 189 -5.59 -8.44 -10.51
C ASP A 189 -4.88 -8.23 -9.16
N ILE A 190 -3.94 -9.13 -8.85
CA ILE A 190 -3.12 -9.10 -7.64
C ILE A 190 -1.64 -8.99 -8.02
N LEU A 191 -0.98 -7.94 -7.55
CA LEU A 191 0.48 -7.86 -7.51
C LEU A 191 0.97 -8.28 -6.12
N LEU A 192 1.66 -9.41 -6.06
CA LEU A 192 2.34 -9.92 -4.86
C LEU A 192 3.81 -9.48 -4.90
N PHE A 193 4.34 -8.94 -3.80
CA PHE A 193 5.76 -8.59 -3.68
C PHE A 193 6.24 -8.64 -2.23
N GLY A 194 7.55 -8.86 -2.06
CA GLY A 194 8.21 -8.99 -0.77
C GLY A 194 8.72 -7.67 -0.19
N SER A 195 9.28 -7.77 1.02
CA SER A 195 9.75 -6.63 1.83
C SER A 195 10.86 -5.80 1.19
N HIS A 196 11.68 -6.45 0.37
CA HIS A 196 12.92 -5.88 -0.16
C HIS A 196 12.86 -5.57 -1.65
N LEU A 197 11.68 -5.66 -2.28
CA LEU A 197 11.53 -5.27 -3.69
C LEU A 197 11.56 -3.74 -3.82
N ALA A 198 12.50 -3.21 -4.60
CA ALA A 198 12.52 -1.81 -4.98
C ALA A 198 11.30 -1.50 -5.86
N HIS A 199 10.43 -0.63 -5.35
CA HIS A 199 9.21 -0.25 -6.04
C HIS A 199 8.88 1.24 -5.85
N ARG A 200 8.14 1.79 -6.80
CA ARG A 200 7.62 3.16 -6.79
C ARG A 200 6.28 3.24 -7.50
N SER A 201 5.65 4.41 -7.52
CA SER A 201 4.55 4.63 -8.46
C SER A 201 4.52 6.07 -8.96
N GLY A 202 4.21 6.24 -10.24
CA GLY A 202 4.05 7.57 -10.85
C GLY A 202 2.86 8.35 -10.27
N PRO A 203 2.78 9.67 -10.56
CA PRO A 203 1.59 10.46 -10.25
C PRO A 203 0.41 9.99 -11.11
N ASN A 204 -0.81 10.25 -10.64
CA ASN A 204 -1.99 10.11 -11.47
C ASN A 204 -2.14 11.39 -12.30
N ARG A 205 -2.10 11.30 -13.62
CA ARG A 205 -2.25 12.44 -14.55
C ARG A 205 -3.62 12.50 -15.21
N THR A 206 -4.54 11.63 -14.78
CA THR A 206 -5.87 11.48 -15.36
C THR A 206 -6.93 12.22 -14.55
N ASN A 207 -8.13 12.33 -15.11
CA ASN A 207 -9.31 12.91 -14.46
C ASN A 207 -10.07 11.92 -13.56
N SER A 208 -9.58 10.68 -13.42
CA SER A 208 -10.24 9.61 -12.67
C SER A 208 -9.42 9.24 -11.45
N SER A 209 -10.09 8.87 -10.36
CA SER A 209 -9.40 8.27 -9.20
C SER A 209 -8.97 6.84 -9.53
N ARG A 210 -7.89 6.37 -8.89
CA ARG A 210 -7.47 4.97 -8.90
C ARG A 210 -7.32 4.46 -7.48
N SER A 211 -8.08 3.44 -7.13
CA SER A 211 -8.09 2.80 -5.83
C SER A 211 -7.28 1.50 -5.88
N MET A 212 -6.48 1.28 -4.85
CA MET A 212 -5.65 0.09 -4.70
C MET A 212 -5.73 -0.38 -3.25
N ILE A 213 -5.98 -1.67 -3.04
CA ILE A 213 -5.94 -2.26 -1.71
C ILE A 213 -4.57 -2.90 -1.52
N TYR A 214 -3.97 -2.68 -0.36
CA TYR A 214 -2.74 -3.34 0.05
C TYR A 214 -3.00 -4.09 1.34
N ALA A 215 -2.79 -5.40 1.31
CA ALA A 215 -2.79 -6.26 2.47
C ALA A 215 -1.37 -6.78 2.67
N THR A 216 -0.72 -6.38 3.75
CA THR A 216 0.63 -6.83 4.11
C THR A 216 0.49 -7.95 5.13
N TYR A 217 1.26 -9.02 4.95
CA TYR A 217 1.21 -10.25 5.75
C TYR A 217 2.59 -10.57 6.31
N HIS A 218 2.65 -11.03 7.56
CA HIS A 218 3.88 -11.51 8.19
C HIS A 218 3.82 -13.03 8.41
N GLY A 219 4.98 -13.66 8.57
CA GLY A 219 5.04 -15.07 8.95
C GLY A 219 4.48 -15.28 10.35
N LYS A 220 3.72 -16.35 10.56
CA LYS A 220 3.23 -16.74 11.88
C LYS A 220 4.39 -17.02 12.84
N SER A 221 5.53 -17.44 12.30
CA SER A 221 6.78 -17.60 13.06
C SER A 221 7.32 -16.31 13.68
N ASP A 222 6.96 -15.13 13.16
CA ASP A 222 7.34 -13.82 13.71
C ASP A 222 6.50 -13.41 14.93
N GLY A 223 5.41 -14.12 15.21
CA GLY A 223 4.44 -13.83 16.27
C GLY A 223 3.00 -13.94 15.76
N GLU A 224 2.02 -13.87 16.67
CA GLU A 224 0.59 -13.97 16.30
C GLU A 224 -0.19 -12.66 16.50
N ASN A 225 0.40 -11.67 17.17
CA ASN A 225 -0.28 -10.45 17.65
C ASN A 225 0.27 -9.14 17.04
N LEU A 226 1.12 -9.23 16.01
CA LEU A 226 1.82 -8.07 15.44
C LEU A 226 0.87 -7.04 14.82
N ARG A 227 -0.26 -7.46 14.24
CA ARG A 227 -1.30 -6.54 13.74
C ARG A 227 -1.87 -5.67 14.85
N GLN A 228 -2.20 -6.25 16.00
CA GLN A 228 -2.77 -5.53 17.14
C GLN A 228 -1.76 -4.56 17.73
N GLU A 229 -0.48 -4.95 17.78
CA GLU A 229 0.61 -4.07 18.20
C GLU A 229 0.82 -2.91 17.22
N TYR A 230 0.83 -3.20 15.92
CA TYR A 230 0.93 -2.19 14.86
C TYR A 230 -0.18 -1.15 14.97
N TYR A 231 -1.46 -1.55 15.02
CA TYR A 231 -2.55 -0.58 15.06
C TYR A 231 -2.66 0.17 16.39
N ARG A 232 -2.26 -0.45 17.51
CA ARG A 232 -2.13 0.26 18.80
C ARG A 232 -1.08 1.36 18.72
N HIS A 233 0.12 1.04 18.22
CA HIS A 233 1.19 2.01 18.05
C HIS A 233 0.84 3.08 17.00
N ARG A 234 0.22 2.68 15.88
CA ARG A 234 -0.25 3.57 14.81
C ARG A 234 -1.25 4.58 15.34
N ARG A 235 -2.26 4.15 16.09
CA ARG A 235 -3.30 5.05 16.63
C ARG A 235 -2.76 6.00 17.69
N GLU A 236 -1.79 5.58 18.49
CA GLU A 236 -1.17 6.45 19.50
C GLU A 236 -0.29 7.55 18.89
N ASN A 237 0.45 7.21 17.83
CA ASN A 237 1.50 8.07 17.26
C ASN A 237 1.12 8.74 15.94
N PHE A 238 0.20 8.19 15.17
CA PHE A 238 -0.28 8.71 13.90
C PHE A 238 -1.79 8.41 13.71
N PRO A 239 -2.65 8.90 14.61
CA PRO A 239 -4.09 8.70 14.51
C PRO A 239 -4.71 9.39 13.29
N PRO A 240 -5.90 8.94 12.83
CA PRO A 240 -6.70 9.74 11.90
C PRO A 240 -7.03 11.09 12.55
N ASP A 241 -7.29 12.10 11.73
CA ASP A 241 -7.47 13.48 12.21
C ASP A 241 -8.58 13.61 13.26
N SER A 242 -9.64 12.83 13.14
CA SER A 242 -10.76 12.78 14.10
C SER A 242 -10.39 12.20 15.47
N GLU A 243 -9.22 11.59 15.62
CA GLU A 243 -8.72 11.02 16.87
C GLU A 243 -7.50 11.76 17.42
N ARG A 244 -7.04 12.82 16.76
CA ARG A 244 -5.92 13.64 17.25
C ARG A 244 -6.33 14.40 18.51
N VAL A 245 -5.40 14.45 19.47
CA VAL A 245 -5.54 15.23 20.70
C VAL A 245 -4.95 16.62 20.48
N GLU A 246 -5.73 17.66 20.77
CA GLU A 246 -5.28 19.04 20.67
C GLU A 246 -4.01 19.27 21.51
N GLY A 247 -3.00 19.88 20.90
CA GLY A 247 -1.71 20.17 21.54
C GLY A 247 -0.72 19.01 21.64
N LYS A 248 -1.08 17.77 21.26
CA LYS A 248 -0.13 16.65 21.20
C LYS A 248 0.74 16.74 19.95
N ASP A 249 2.06 16.59 20.11
CA ASP A 249 3.00 16.52 18.99
C ASP A 249 3.01 15.12 18.35
N TYR A 250 2.71 15.07 17.05
CA TYR A 250 2.72 13.85 16.24
C TYR A 250 3.86 13.82 15.21
N SER A 251 4.84 14.74 15.29
CA SER A 251 5.93 14.89 14.32
C SER A 251 6.74 13.61 14.11
N GLN A 252 7.00 12.85 15.17
CA GLN A 252 7.70 11.56 15.09
C GLN A 252 6.86 10.49 14.40
N GLY A 253 5.54 10.48 14.66
CA GLY A 253 4.61 9.60 13.97
C GLY A 253 4.54 9.90 12.47
N TYR A 254 4.55 11.18 12.08
CA TYR A 254 4.68 11.58 10.68
C TYR A 254 5.97 11.04 10.06
N LYS A 255 7.13 11.26 10.68
CA LYS A 255 8.40 10.71 10.17
C LYS A 255 8.38 9.19 10.01
N ARG A 256 7.69 8.49 10.92
CA ARG A 256 7.59 7.03 10.92
C ARG A 256 6.59 6.49 9.89
N TYR A 257 5.41 7.11 9.77
CA TYR A 257 4.26 6.53 9.05
C TYR A 257 3.90 7.25 7.75
N ALA A 258 4.42 8.45 7.52
CA ALA A 258 4.38 9.13 6.23
C ALA A 258 5.50 8.68 5.28
N PHE A 259 6.21 7.59 5.62
CA PHE A 259 7.31 7.04 4.84
C PHE A 259 6.92 6.84 3.37
N ALA A 260 7.65 7.51 2.47
CA ALA A 260 7.42 7.58 1.02
C ALA A 260 6.00 8.01 0.55
N ALA A 261 5.10 8.33 1.49
CA ALA A 261 3.73 8.71 1.19
C ALA A 261 3.65 10.23 1.01
N PRO A 262 2.94 10.73 -0.01
CA PRO A 262 2.84 12.15 -0.31
C PRO A 262 1.83 12.84 0.62
N PHE A 263 1.93 12.66 1.94
CA PHE A 263 1.12 13.44 2.86
C PHE A 263 1.53 14.91 2.74
N MET A 264 0.73 15.71 2.04
CA MET A 264 0.87 17.16 2.07
C MET A 264 0.29 17.67 3.38
N SER A 265 1.13 18.26 4.22
CA SER A 265 0.66 19.09 5.33
C SER A 265 0.00 20.37 4.80
N GLU A 266 -0.87 21.00 5.61
CA GLU A 266 -1.50 22.29 5.26
C GLU A 266 -0.44 23.34 4.88
N GLN A 267 0.70 23.36 5.58
CA GLN A 267 1.82 24.27 5.28
C GLN A 267 2.49 23.99 3.92
N GLN A 268 2.58 22.72 3.50
CA GLN A 268 3.13 22.36 2.19
C GLN A 268 2.16 22.72 1.06
N ALA A 269 0.85 22.53 1.27
CA ALA A 269 -0.18 22.93 0.31
C ALA A 269 -0.18 24.47 0.10
N GLU A 270 0.00 25.24 1.17
CA GLU A 270 0.12 26.72 1.10
C GLU A 270 1.36 27.14 0.26
N GLN A 271 2.51 26.50 0.48
CA GLN A 271 3.75 26.79 -0.25
C GLN A 271 3.68 26.41 -1.73
N GLU A 272 3.01 25.32 -2.07
CA GLU A 272 2.80 24.92 -3.48
C GLU A 272 1.81 25.85 -4.20
N LYS A 273 0.74 26.31 -3.53
CA LYS A 273 -0.14 27.35 -4.07
C LYS A 273 0.63 28.60 -4.47
N THR A 274 1.48 29.11 -3.57
CA THR A 274 2.30 30.30 -3.86
C THR A 274 3.29 30.07 -5.00
N ARG A 275 3.81 28.85 -5.17
CA ARG A 275 4.69 28.52 -6.31
C ARG A 275 3.96 28.50 -7.65
N VAL A 276 2.72 28.01 -7.70
CA VAL A 276 1.91 27.98 -8.93
C VAL A 276 1.45 29.39 -9.32
N GLU A 277 1.13 30.24 -8.35
CA GLU A 277 0.72 31.63 -8.59
C GLU A 277 1.85 32.52 -9.13
N VAL A 278 3.12 32.21 -8.82
CA VAL A 278 4.28 33.02 -9.25
C VAL A 278 4.74 32.69 -10.68
N VAL A 279 4.17 31.66 -11.33
CA VAL A 279 4.52 31.24 -12.70
C VAL A 279 3.59 31.87 -13.77
N HIS A 280 2.76 32.86 -13.40
CA HIS A 280 1.95 33.65 -14.33
C HIS A 280 2.43 35.09 -14.51
#